data_AF-A0A3G9GUW2-F1
#
_entry.id   AF-A0A3G9GUW2-F1
#
_cell.length_a   1.000
_cell.length_b   1.000
_cell.length_c   1.000
_cell.angle_alpha   90.00
_cell.angle_beta   90.00
_cell.angle_gamma   90.00
#
_symmetry.space_group_name_H-M   'P 1'
#
loop_
_entity.id
_entity.type
_entity.pdbx_description
1 polymer ?
#
loop_
_entity_poly.entity_id
_entity_poly.type
_entity_poly.pdbx_seq_one_letter_code
_entity_poly.pdbx_strand_id
1 'polypeptide(L)'
;MDLELKSYYEKALEKGLDESDALKDALKKSIEAAVHLYGDSSAGNLSETLCRSLAKELEELDKRDEEVLQYAFERLIETVQKPKEKEIERLIIEIDRLQRHLNTEEEELQRNLRELFIGIERAAEAVPAGLKELWKEALENTELSHVEGLGILTETIEAALVAALEEADDIESAIREVVRQVTHKALGEGILGAARIRAILTTILMKSSELAEATPNHAKEIIHGTVYGINDALISAVKQLKNRLHFAPEEQEAGYVNWNEMIRMLSRSDELYKEIINDVASKNSPFVKDILLGCADVIGDQFAELKRISTETIEIAKKRLSILAKEAVIKGTELKEQLTSEARKLGQKAWKKALDMAEAYKGKR
;
A
#
# COMPACT_ATOMS: atom_id res chain seq x y z
N MET A 1 31.36 -0.02 -44.22
CA MET A 1 31.87 0.93 -43.21
C MET A 1 33.38 0.93 -43.34
N ASP A 2 34.00 2.09 -43.41
CA ASP A 2 35.46 2.23 -43.47
C ASP A 2 35.94 2.57 -42.05
N LEU A 3 36.85 1.78 -41.51
CA LEU A 3 37.38 1.94 -40.16
C LEU A 3 38.65 2.79 -40.14
N GLU A 4 39.17 3.15 -41.32
CA GLU A 4 40.44 3.86 -41.49
C GLU A 4 41.60 3.20 -40.73
N LEU A 5 41.56 1.87 -40.52
CA LEU A 5 42.47 1.17 -39.62
C LEU A 5 43.94 1.37 -40.04
N LYS A 6 44.18 1.33 -41.35
CA LYS A 6 45.50 1.57 -41.94
C LYS A 6 46.03 2.99 -41.68
N SER A 7 45.17 4.01 -41.78
CA SER A 7 45.51 5.41 -41.51
C SER A 7 45.89 5.61 -40.03
N TYR A 8 45.14 4.99 -39.11
CA TYR A 8 45.48 5.05 -37.68
C TYR A 8 46.76 4.26 -37.35
N TYR A 9 46.99 3.13 -38.01
CA TYR A 9 48.18 2.29 -37.83
C TYR A 9 49.45 3.01 -38.30
N GLU A 10 49.45 3.57 -39.51
CA GLU A 10 50.58 4.33 -40.05
C GLU A 10 50.93 5.54 -39.16
N LYS A 11 49.91 6.29 -38.70
CA LYS A 11 50.11 7.41 -37.75
C LYS A 11 50.64 6.98 -36.39
N ALA A 12 50.35 5.76 -35.95
CA ALA A 12 50.85 5.23 -34.69
C ALA A 12 52.33 4.82 -34.81
N LEU A 13 52.72 4.22 -35.94
CA LEU A 13 54.12 3.94 -36.27
C LEU A 13 54.95 5.22 -36.39
N GLU A 14 54.42 6.28 -37.02
CA GLU A 14 55.08 7.59 -37.10
C GLU A 14 55.33 8.24 -35.72
N LYS A 15 54.54 7.87 -34.71
CA LYS A 15 54.73 8.31 -33.32
C LYS A 15 55.76 7.49 -32.55
N GLY A 16 56.40 6.51 -33.20
CA GLY A 16 57.45 5.68 -32.61
C GLY A 16 56.93 4.52 -31.76
N LEU A 17 55.65 4.13 -31.90
CA LEU A 17 55.13 2.90 -31.32
C LEU A 17 55.69 1.69 -32.06
N ASP A 18 55.91 0.58 -31.36
CA ASP A 18 56.22 -0.68 -32.03
C ASP A 18 55.00 -1.21 -32.81
N GLU A 19 55.22 -2.20 -33.69
CA GLU A 19 54.14 -2.70 -34.55
C GLU A 19 52.94 -3.28 -33.77
N SER A 20 53.17 -3.86 -32.59
CA SER A 20 52.10 -4.46 -31.78
C SER A 20 51.25 -3.37 -31.12
N ASP A 21 51.91 -2.41 -30.49
CA ASP A 21 51.27 -1.28 -29.81
C ASP A 21 50.61 -0.32 -30.81
N ALA A 22 51.22 -0.12 -31.97
CA ALA A 22 50.64 0.68 -33.06
C ALA A 22 49.33 0.06 -33.56
N LEU A 23 49.27 -1.26 -33.68
CA LEU A 23 48.08 -1.98 -34.13
C LEU A 23 46.96 -1.92 -33.07
N LYS A 24 47.29 -2.09 -31.79
CA LYS A 24 46.33 -1.96 -30.68
C LYS A 24 45.77 -0.54 -30.53
N ASP A 25 46.60 0.48 -30.72
CA ASP A 25 46.17 1.89 -30.70
C ASP A 25 45.27 2.22 -31.91
N ALA A 26 45.61 1.70 -33.09
CA ALA A 26 44.81 1.86 -34.29
C ALA A 26 43.42 1.21 -34.17
N LEU A 27 43.37 -0.05 -33.73
CA LEU A 27 42.12 -0.78 -33.50
C LEU A 27 41.22 -0.04 -32.51
N LYS A 28 41.79 0.45 -31.42
CA LYS A 28 41.04 1.23 -30.43
C LYS A 28 40.40 2.48 -31.05
N LYS A 29 41.16 3.27 -31.79
CA LYS A 29 40.66 4.52 -32.39
C LYS A 29 39.63 4.26 -33.48
N SER A 30 39.87 3.27 -34.32
CA SER A 30 38.94 2.83 -35.36
C SER A 30 37.59 2.39 -34.77
N ILE A 31 37.61 1.56 -33.73
CA ILE A 31 36.40 1.07 -33.05
C ILE A 31 35.66 2.23 -32.36
N GLU A 32 36.37 3.08 -31.63
CA GLU A 32 35.77 4.25 -30.96
C GLU A 32 35.11 5.22 -31.95
N ALA A 33 35.79 5.53 -33.06
CA ALA A 33 35.27 6.41 -34.09
C ALA A 33 34.02 5.83 -34.77
N ALA A 34 34.05 4.53 -35.08
CA ALA A 34 32.92 3.84 -35.71
C ALA A 34 31.71 3.73 -34.77
N VAL A 35 31.91 3.41 -33.49
CA VAL A 35 30.81 3.39 -32.50
C VAL A 35 30.22 4.79 -32.31
N HIS A 36 31.03 5.85 -32.34
CA HIS A 36 30.54 7.22 -32.27
C HIS A 36 29.71 7.62 -33.51
N LEU A 37 30.11 7.18 -34.71
CA LEU A 37 29.44 7.55 -35.97
C LEU A 37 28.17 6.73 -36.25
N TYR A 38 28.09 5.50 -35.76
CA TYR A 38 27.03 4.55 -36.10
C TYR A 38 26.25 4.00 -34.89
N GLY A 39 26.46 4.59 -33.70
CA GLY A 39 25.93 4.15 -32.41
C GLY A 39 24.40 4.12 -32.26
N ASP A 40 23.67 4.74 -33.18
CA ASP A 40 22.19 4.68 -33.23
C ASP A 40 21.66 3.31 -33.73
N SER A 41 22.53 2.47 -34.25
CA SER A 41 22.20 1.10 -34.67
C SER A 41 22.06 0.17 -33.47
N SER A 42 21.26 -0.90 -33.59
CA SER A 42 21.23 -1.94 -32.55
C SER A 42 22.63 -2.53 -32.33
N ALA A 43 22.98 -2.87 -31.08
CA ALA A 43 24.29 -3.41 -30.75
C ALA A 43 24.65 -4.65 -31.59
N GLY A 44 23.66 -5.49 -31.90
CA GLY A 44 23.82 -6.63 -32.82
C GLY A 44 24.24 -6.22 -34.22
N ASN A 45 23.51 -5.30 -34.85
CA ASN A 45 23.80 -4.83 -36.22
C ASN A 45 25.12 -4.05 -36.28
N LEU A 46 25.41 -3.25 -35.26
CA LEU A 46 26.66 -2.51 -35.13
C LEU A 46 27.85 -3.47 -35.02
N SER A 47 27.75 -4.48 -34.15
CA SER A 47 28.80 -5.49 -33.97
C SER A 47 29.04 -6.32 -35.22
N GLU A 48 27.98 -6.74 -35.93
CA GLU A 48 28.10 -7.49 -37.18
C GLU A 48 28.82 -6.67 -38.26
N THR A 49 28.43 -5.40 -38.42
CA THR A 49 29.01 -4.51 -39.43
C THR A 49 30.46 -4.17 -39.11
N LEU A 50 30.78 -3.92 -37.84
CA LEU A 50 32.14 -3.69 -37.34
C LEU A 50 33.03 -4.89 -37.58
N CYS A 51 32.62 -6.08 -37.17
CA CYS A 51 33.42 -7.29 -37.34
C CYS A 51 33.69 -7.61 -38.81
N ARG A 52 32.72 -7.39 -39.72
CA ARG A 52 32.91 -7.56 -41.16
C ARG A 52 33.93 -6.59 -41.74
N SER A 53 33.87 -5.31 -41.36
CA SER A 53 34.85 -4.31 -41.80
C SER A 53 36.25 -4.56 -41.21
N LEU A 54 36.31 -4.92 -39.92
CA LEU A 54 37.57 -5.20 -39.22
C LEU A 54 38.29 -6.41 -39.83
N ALA A 55 37.57 -7.48 -40.15
CA ALA A 55 38.12 -8.65 -40.83
C ALA A 55 38.72 -8.29 -42.20
N LYS A 56 38.04 -7.44 -42.98
CA LYS A 56 38.52 -7.00 -44.28
C LYS A 56 39.79 -6.14 -44.18
N GLU A 57 39.81 -5.16 -43.28
CA GLU A 57 40.95 -4.25 -43.15
C GLU A 57 42.18 -4.91 -42.49
N LEU A 58 41.98 -5.86 -41.57
CA LEU A 58 43.07 -6.68 -41.03
C LEU A 58 43.66 -7.63 -42.09
N GLU A 59 42.83 -8.14 -43.00
CA GLU A 59 43.30 -8.92 -44.15
C GLU A 59 44.13 -8.06 -45.11
N GLU A 60 43.72 -6.82 -45.38
CA GLU A 60 44.47 -5.86 -46.20
C GLU A 60 45.82 -5.44 -45.57
N LEU A 61 45.93 -5.49 -44.24
CA LEU A 61 47.16 -5.23 -43.49
C LEU A 61 48.05 -6.47 -43.29
N ASP A 62 47.62 -7.64 -43.74
CA ASP A 62 48.26 -8.95 -43.50
C ASP A 62 48.52 -9.25 -42.01
N LYS A 63 47.61 -8.80 -41.12
CA LYS A 63 47.69 -9.01 -39.68
C LYS A 63 46.62 -10.03 -39.26
N ARG A 64 46.99 -11.31 -39.22
CA ARG A 64 46.10 -12.47 -38.97
C ARG A 64 46.37 -13.17 -37.64
N ASP A 65 46.51 -12.37 -36.58
CA ASP A 65 46.85 -12.87 -35.24
C ASP A 65 45.59 -13.00 -34.38
N GLU A 66 45.47 -14.10 -33.64
CA GLU A 66 44.38 -14.37 -32.69
C GLU A 66 44.38 -13.34 -31.56
N GLU A 67 45.55 -12.94 -31.04
CA GLU A 67 45.66 -11.96 -29.96
C GLU A 67 45.12 -10.59 -30.38
N VAL A 68 45.30 -10.24 -31.65
CA VAL A 68 44.83 -8.97 -32.23
C VAL A 68 43.31 -8.97 -32.36
N LEU A 69 42.72 -10.09 -32.79
CA LEU A 69 41.27 -10.24 -32.87
C LEU A 69 40.63 -10.23 -31.49
N GLN A 70 41.22 -10.93 -30.52
CA GLN A 70 40.74 -10.93 -29.14
C GLN A 70 40.74 -9.50 -28.56
N TYR A 71 41.84 -8.76 -28.72
CA TYR A 71 41.92 -7.37 -28.29
C TYR A 71 40.85 -6.49 -28.97
N ALA A 72 40.62 -6.66 -30.27
CA ALA A 72 39.60 -5.91 -30.99
C ALA A 72 38.18 -6.20 -30.48
N PHE A 73 37.86 -7.47 -30.19
CA PHE A 73 36.56 -7.86 -29.64
C PHE A 73 36.35 -7.32 -28.23
N GLU A 74 37.34 -7.45 -27.34
CA GLU A 74 37.28 -6.88 -25.99
C GLU A 74 37.06 -5.37 -26.07
N ARG A 75 37.79 -4.68 -26.95
CA ARG A 75 37.65 -3.23 -27.11
C ARG A 75 36.29 -2.82 -27.64
N LEU A 76 35.73 -3.56 -28.59
CA LEU A 76 34.39 -3.33 -29.12
C LEU A 76 33.33 -3.48 -28.02
N ILE A 77 33.38 -4.57 -27.27
CA ILE A 77 32.45 -4.86 -26.17
C ILE A 77 32.53 -3.74 -25.13
N GLU A 78 33.74 -3.38 -24.68
CA GLU A 78 33.93 -2.31 -23.71
C GLU A 78 33.40 -0.95 -24.21
N THR A 79 33.65 -0.62 -25.48
CA THR A 79 33.26 0.68 -26.06
C THR A 79 31.75 0.83 -26.18
N VAL A 80 31.04 -0.27 -26.46
CA VAL A 80 29.58 -0.30 -26.55
C VAL A 80 28.91 -0.39 -25.17
N GLN A 81 29.49 -1.15 -24.23
CA GLN A 81 28.91 -1.36 -22.89
C GLN A 81 29.15 -0.19 -21.93
N LYS A 82 30.38 0.34 -21.84
CA LYS A 82 30.75 1.37 -20.84
C LYS A 82 29.84 2.61 -20.83
N PRO A 83 29.36 3.15 -21.97
CA PRO A 83 28.41 4.26 -21.96
C PRO A 83 27.07 3.90 -21.31
N LYS A 84 26.58 2.67 -21.53
CA LYS A 84 25.33 2.18 -20.93
C LYS A 84 25.49 1.90 -19.43
N GLU A 85 26.63 1.35 -19.00
CA GLU A 85 26.94 1.18 -17.59
C GLU A 85 26.95 2.53 -16.85
N LYS A 86 27.62 3.54 -17.42
CA LYS A 86 27.62 4.91 -16.88
C LYS A 86 26.24 5.54 -16.83
N GLU A 87 25.39 5.24 -17.80
CA GLU A 87 24.00 5.72 -17.80
C GLU A 87 23.19 5.03 -16.69
N ILE A 88 23.37 3.72 -16.50
CA ILE A 88 22.76 2.99 -15.38
C ILE A 88 23.23 3.58 -14.04
N GLU A 89 24.53 3.83 -13.87
CA GLU A 89 25.08 4.49 -12.67
C GLU A 89 24.45 5.88 -12.43
N ARG A 90 24.28 6.68 -13.49
CA ARG A 90 23.56 7.97 -13.38
C ARG A 90 22.11 7.80 -12.95
N LEU A 91 21.40 6.86 -13.56
CA LEU A 91 20.00 6.59 -13.24
C LEU A 91 19.85 6.11 -11.79
N ILE A 92 20.79 5.30 -11.28
CA ILE A 92 20.81 4.91 -9.86
C ILE A 92 20.96 6.14 -8.95
N ILE A 93 21.90 7.04 -9.27
CA ILE A 93 22.07 8.30 -8.49
C ILE A 93 20.80 9.17 -8.56
N GLU A 94 20.13 9.20 -9.70
CA GLU A 94 18.88 9.94 -9.87
C GLU A 94 17.73 9.33 -9.07
N ILE A 95 17.62 7.99 -9.04
CA ILE A 95 16.68 7.26 -8.19
C ILE A 95 16.93 7.59 -6.71
N ASP A 96 18.17 7.51 -6.23
CA ASP A 96 18.53 7.86 -4.85
C ASP A 96 18.12 9.30 -4.50
N ARG A 97 18.34 10.24 -5.43
CA ARG A 97 17.97 11.64 -5.24
C ARG A 97 16.46 11.83 -5.18
N LEU A 98 15.71 11.17 -6.06
CA LEU A 98 14.26 11.21 -6.09
C LEU A 98 13.65 10.60 -4.83
N GLN A 99 14.20 9.48 -4.35
CA GLN A 99 13.80 8.84 -3.10
C GLN A 99 14.01 9.77 -1.89
N ARG A 100 15.18 10.43 -1.79
CA ARG A 100 15.41 11.41 -0.70
C ARG A 100 14.44 12.58 -0.76
N HIS A 101 14.14 13.06 -1.96
CA HIS A 101 13.18 14.15 -2.13
C HIS A 101 11.77 13.71 -1.73
N LEU A 102 11.35 12.52 -2.15
CA LEU A 102 10.07 11.91 -1.76
C LEU A 102 9.96 11.81 -0.23
N ASN A 103 10.97 11.26 0.44
CA ASN A 103 10.96 11.15 1.91
C ASN A 103 10.83 12.53 2.59
N THR A 104 11.48 13.56 2.03
CA THR A 104 11.38 14.93 2.56
C THR A 104 9.96 15.48 2.40
N GLU A 105 9.34 15.30 1.24
CA GLU A 105 7.97 15.72 0.98
C GLU A 105 6.96 14.95 1.86
N GLU A 106 7.21 13.66 2.10
CA GLU A 106 6.42 12.84 3.02
C GLU A 106 6.51 13.37 4.45
N GLU A 107 7.72 13.64 4.97
CA GLU A 107 7.92 14.23 6.29
C GLU A 107 7.22 15.60 6.43
N GLU A 108 7.31 16.45 5.41
CA GLU A 108 6.62 17.75 5.40
C GLU A 108 5.10 17.60 5.37
N LEU A 109 4.57 16.70 4.55
CA LEU A 109 3.13 16.41 4.49
C LEU A 109 2.62 15.92 5.86
N GLN A 110 3.37 15.03 6.51
CA GLN A 110 3.04 14.54 7.85
C GLN A 110 3.03 15.66 8.88
N ARG A 111 4.04 16.55 8.86
CA ARG A 111 4.11 17.69 9.77
C ARG A 111 2.92 18.63 9.55
N ASN A 112 2.63 18.97 8.29
CA ASN A 112 1.54 19.86 7.94
C ASN A 112 0.18 19.29 8.35
N LEU A 113 -0.02 17.97 8.19
CA LEU A 113 -1.24 17.28 8.61
C LEU A 113 -1.42 17.32 10.14
N ARG A 114 -0.35 17.09 10.91
CA ARG A 114 -0.36 17.25 12.38
C ARG A 114 -0.70 18.68 12.79
N GLU A 115 -0.10 19.67 12.15
CA GLU A 115 -0.37 21.09 12.43
C GLU A 115 -1.83 21.47 12.10
N LEU A 116 -2.39 20.93 11.02
CA LEU A 116 -3.80 21.09 10.67
C LEU A 116 -4.72 20.53 11.75
N PHE A 117 -4.49 19.29 12.22
CA PHE A 117 -5.31 18.70 13.27
C PHE A 117 -5.22 19.48 14.59
N ILE A 118 -4.02 19.90 15.01
CA ILE A 118 -3.84 20.77 16.18
C ILE A 118 -4.60 22.09 16.00
N GLY A 119 -4.59 22.67 14.80
CA GLY A 119 -5.35 23.88 14.47
C GLY A 119 -6.87 23.68 14.60
N ILE A 120 -7.37 22.54 14.12
CA ILE A 120 -8.79 22.17 14.20
C ILE A 120 -9.21 21.87 15.65
N GLU A 121 -8.35 21.22 16.44
CA GLU A 121 -8.57 21.00 17.87
C GLU A 121 -8.66 22.32 18.64
N ARG A 122 -7.75 23.26 18.38
CA ARG A 122 -7.81 24.60 19.00
C ARG A 122 -9.11 25.33 18.65
N ALA A 123 -9.62 25.15 17.43
CA ALA A 123 -10.89 25.72 17.02
C ALA A 123 -12.09 25.11 17.75
N ALA A 124 -11.95 23.91 18.36
CA ALA A 124 -13.02 23.25 19.12
C ALA A 124 -13.46 24.07 20.36
N GLU A 125 -12.61 24.96 20.87
CA GLU A 125 -12.97 25.86 21.98
C GLU A 125 -14.08 26.84 21.59
N ALA A 126 -14.12 27.26 20.32
CA ALA A 126 -15.10 28.19 19.78
C ALA A 126 -16.41 27.52 19.33
N VAL A 127 -16.47 26.19 19.35
CA VAL A 127 -17.63 25.42 18.90
C VAL A 127 -18.75 25.46 19.97
N PRO A 128 -20.02 25.68 19.58
CA PRO A 128 -21.16 25.67 20.50
C PRO A 128 -21.27 24.36 21.28
N ALA A 129 -21.68 24.42 22.56
CA ALA A 129 -21.69 23.27 23.46
C ALA A 129 -22.52 22.06 22.94
N GLY A 130 -23.60 22.29 22.21
CA GLY A 130 -24.42 21.22 21.62
C GLY A 130 -23.77 20.49 20.43
N LEU A 131 -22.64 21.00 19.91
CA LEU A 131 -21.91 20.45 18.75
C LEU A 131 -20.52 19.92 19.13
N LYS A 132 -20.06 20.10 20.38
CA LYS A 132 -18.69 19.73 20.79
C LYS A 132 -18.40 18.24 20.69
N GLU A 133 -19.31 17.39 21.17
CA GLU A 133 -19.17 15.94 21.08
C GLU A 133 -19.16 15.44 19.64
N LEU A 134 -20.07 15.97 18.81
CA LEU A 134 -20.13 15.67 17.37
C LEU A 134 -18.88 16.15 16.63
N TRP A 135 -18.31 17.29 17.02
CA TRP A 135 -17.07 17.83 16.47
C TRP A 135 -15.86 16.96 16.84
N LYS A 136 -15.75 16.56 18.11
CA LYS A 136 -14.70 15.65 18.57
C LYS A 136 -14.76 14.31 17.84
N GLU A 137 -15.94 13.71 17.75
CA GLU A 137 -16.13 12.44 17.08
C GLU A 137 -15.82 12.54 15.57
N ALA A 138 -16.25 13.61 14.91
CA ALA A 138 -15.92 13.86 13.50
C ALA A 138 -14.41 14.08 13.30
N LEU A 139 -13.75 14.77 14.23
CA LEU A 139 -12.31 15.02 14.21
C LEU A 139 -11.53 13.72 14.42
N GLU A 140 -11.86 12.94 15.45
CA GLU A 140 -11.25 11.63 15.72
C GLU A 140 -11.42 10.70 14.52
N ASN A 141 -12.61 10.62 13.92
CA ASN A 141 -12.86 9.80 12.74
C ASN A 141 -12.10 10.30 11.50
N THR A 142 -11.94 11.61 11.34
CA THR A 142 -11.19 12.21 10.22
C THR A 142 -9.68 12.01 10.41
N GLU A 143 -9.17 12.15 11.63
CA GLU A 143 -7.79 11.88 12.00
C GLU A 143 -7.46 10.41 11.77
N LEU A 144 -8.31 9.50 12.26
CA LEU A 144 -8.26 8.06 12.02
C LEU A 144 -8.35 7.70 10.52
N SER A 145 -9.00 8.52 9.69
CA SER A 145 -9.05 8.36 8.24
C SER A 145 -7.79 8.85 7.52
N HIS A 146 -6.97 9.71 8.16
CA HIS A 146 -5.73 10.25 7.60
C HIS A 146 -4.46 9.65 8.23
N VAL A 147 -4.60 8.72 9.19
CA VAL A 147 -3.50 7.92 9.76
C VAL A 147 -2.70 7.14 8.70
N GLU A 148 -3.30 6.83 7.54
CA GLU A 148 -2.58 6.29 6.37
C GLU A 148 -1.68 7.34 5.68
N GLY A 149 -2.05 8.63 5.74
CA GLY A 149 -1.24 9.74 5.21
C GLY A 149 -0.05 10.11 6.09
N LEU A 150 0.12 9.46 7.23
CA LEU A 150 1.21 9.75 8.16
C LEU A 150 2.50 8.97 7.88
N GLY A 151 2.58 8.05 6.90
CA GLY A 151 3.81 7.28 6.58
C GLY A 151 4.32 6.33 7.68
N ILE A 152 3.92 6.55 8.93
CA ILE A 152 4.32 5.81 10.13
C ILE A 152 3.98 4.33 10.00
N LEU A 153 2.82 3.98 9.41
CA LEU A 153 2.46 2.58 9.21
C LEU A 153 3.47 1.89 8.28
N THR A 154 3.83 2.54 7.18
CA THR A 154 4.82 2.05 6.21
C THR A 154 6.18 1.84 6.87
N GLU A 155 6.73 2.88 7.51
CA GLU A 155 8.05 2.81 8.17
C GLU A 155 8.07 1.79 9.31
N THR A 156 6.99 1.70 10.09
CA THR A 156 6.88 0.74 11.21
C THR A 156 6.83 -0.70 10.68
N ILE A 157 6.10 -0.95 9.59
CA ILE A 157 6.05 -2.27 8.97
C ILE A 157 7.43 -2.64 8.44
N GLU A 158 8.06 -1.76 7.65
CA GLU A 158 9.39 -2.01 7.07
C GLU A 158 10.41 -2.34 8.16
N ALA A 159 10.52 -1.49 9.19
CA ALA A 159 11.46 -1.71 10.29
C ALA A 159 11.19 -3.03 11.04
N ALA A 160 9.93 -3.35 11.30
CA ALA A 160 9.58 -4.57 12.03
C ALA A 160 9.80 -5.85 11.19
N LEU A 161 9.55 -5.79 9.88
CA LEU A 161 9.80 -6.91 8.97
C LEU A 161 11.31 -7.15 8.79
N VAL A 162 12.11 -6.09 8.64
CA VAL A 162 13.58 -6.20 8.55
C VAL A 162 14.14 -6.80 9.84
N ALA A 163 13.72 -6.31 11.02
CA ALA A 163 14.16 -6.89 12.28
C ALA A 163 13.79 -8.37 12.42
N ALA A 164 12.57 -8.76 12.02
CA ALA A 164 12.15 -10.16 12.02
C ALA A 164 12.98 -11.03 11.06
N LEU A 165 13.41 -10.49 9.92
CA LEU A 165 14.25 -11.18 8.96
C LEU A 165 15.70 -11.34 9.46
N GLU A 166 16.23 -10.36 10.17
CA GLU A 166 17.62 -10.34 10.65
C GLU A 166 17.83 -11.18 11.92
N GLU A 167 16.85 -11.21 12.83
CA GLU A 167 17.00 -11.79 14.17
C GLU A 167 16.46 -13.22 14.30
N ALA A 168 15.57 -13.67 13.40
CA ALA A 168 14.84 -14.92 13.59
C ALA A 168 15.44 -16.11 12.82
N ASP A 169 15.59 -17.24 13.51
CA ASP A 169 15.91 -18.53 12.88
C ASP A 169 14.73 -19.08 12.04
N ASP A 170 13.49 -18.78 12.43
CA ASP A 170 12.26 -19.12 11.70
C ASP A 170 11.57 -17.84 11.18
N ILE A 171 11.93 -17.48 9.95
CA ILE A 171 11.50 -16.25 9.28
C ILE A 171 9.98 -16.24 9.06
N GLU A 172 9.39 -17.34 8.59
CA GLU A 172 7.95 -17.37 8.30
C GLU A 172 7.13 -17.11 9.57
N SER A 173 7.47 -17.77 10.68
CA SER A 173 6.79 -17.58 11.96
C SER A 173 6.99 -16.18 12.54
N ALA A 174 8.21 -15.64 12.46
CA ALA A 174 8.51 -14.30 12.97
C ALA A 174 7.75 -13.21 12.18
N ILE A 175 7.80 -13.28 10.86
CA ILE A 175 7.07 -12.37 9.96
C ILE A 175 5.56 -12.48 10.21
N ARG A 176 5.03 -13.71 10.36
CA ARG A 176 3.62 -13.93 10.69
C ARG A 176 3.20 -13.23 11.97
N GLU A 177 3.99 -13.35 13.03
CA GLU A 177 3.66 -12.74 14.33
C GLU A 177 3.76 -11.21 14.28
N VAL A 178 4.81 -10.66 13.68
CA VAL A 178 4.97 -9.21 13.50
C VAL A 178 3.82 -8.64 12.69
N VAL A 179 3.53 -9.23 11.53
CA VAL A 179 2.44 -8.79 10.67
C VAL A 179 1.10 -8.90 11.40
N ARG A 180 0.87 -9.98 12.16
CA ARG A 180 -0.35 -10.12 12.97
C ARG A 180 -0.50 -8.97 13.97
N GLN A 181 0.58 -8.62 14.69
CA GLN A 181 0.56 -7.55 15.68
C GLN A 181 0.35 -6.17 15.04
N VAL A 182 1.09 -5.86 13.97
CA VAL A 182 0.99 -4.57 13.27
C VAL A 182 -0.39 -4.43 12.62
N THR A 183 -0.89 -5.47 11.96
CA THR A 183 -2.25 -5.49 11.39
C THR A 183 -3.29 -5.26 12.49
N HIS A 184 -3.18 -5.97 13.62
CA HIS A 184 -4.12 -5.81 14.73
C HIS A 184 -4.11 -4.38 15.29
N LYS A 185 -2.93 -3.81 15.48
CA LYS A 185 -2.76 -2.43 15.96
C LYS A 185 -3.28 -1.40 14.96
N ALA A 186 -3.02 -1.60 13.66
CA ALA A 186 -3.46 -0.71 12.58
C ALA A 186 -4.98 -0.74 12.38
N LEU A 187 -5.61 -1.92 12.54
CA LEU A 187 -7.06 -2.07 12.51
C LEU A 187 -7.75 -1.38 13.70
N GLY A 188 -7.05 -1.25 14.83
CA GLY A 188 -7.54 -0.56 16.03
C GLY A 188 -8.75 -1.23 16.68
N GLU A 189 -9.23 -0.63 17.77
CA GLU A 189 -10.39 -1.10 18.53
C GLU A 189 -11.74 -0.58 17.97
N GLY A 190 -11.80 -0.10 16.72
CA GLY A 190 -13.01 0.49 16.13
C GLY A 190 -13.62 -0.36 15.02
N ILE A 191 -14.88 -0.08 14.65
CA ILE A 191 -15.46 -0.64 13.42
C ILE A 191 -14.90 0.18 12.25
N LEU A 192 -13.83 -0.32 11.64
CA LEU A 192 -13.27 0.31 10.45
C LEU A 192 -14.19 0.14 9.24
N GLY A 193 -14.15 1.10 8.32
CA GLY A 193 -14.78 0.96 7.00
C GLY A 193 -13.96 0.06 6.05
N ALA A 194 -14.64 -0.51 5.05
CA ALA A 194 -14.04 -1.46 4.10
C ALA A 194 -12.85 -0.86 3.32
N ALA A 195 -12.93 0.44 3.01
CA ALA A 195 -11.87 1.16 2.31
C ALA A 195 -10.58 1.23 3.14
N ARG A 196 -10.69 1.47 4.44
CA ARG A 196 -9.54 1.55 5.34
C ARG A 196 -8.92 0.18 5.62
N ILE A 197 -9.74 -0.85 5.82
CA ILE A 197 -9.21 -2.22 5.89
C ILE A 197 -8.44 -2.54 4.62
N ARG A 198 -8.99 -2.21 3.45
CA ARG A 198 -8.32 -2.43 2.17
C ARG A 198 -6.95 -1.74 2.14
N ALA A 199 -6.89 -0.46 2.43
CA ALA A 199 -5.65 0.30 2.32
C ALA A 199 -4.58 -0.14 3.32
N ILE A 200 -4.91 -0.41 4.59
CA ILE A 200 -3.99 -1.01 5.58
C ILE A 200 -3.41 -2.33 5.06
N LEU A 201 -4.26 -3.25 4.63
CA LEU A 201 -3.80 -4.58 4.18
C LEU A 201 -2.99 -4.49 2.89
N THR A 202 -3.35 -3.59 1.97
CA THR A 202 -2.57 -3.31 0.77
C THR A 202 -1.18 -2.80 1.13
N THR A 203 -1.05 -1.85 2.06
CA THR A 203 0.26 -1.33 2.50
C THR A 203 1.14 -2.44 3.08
N ILE A 204 0.60 -3.25 3.99
CA ILE A 204 1.34 -4.37 4.61
C ILE A 204 1.82 -5.36 3.54
N LEU A 205 0.93 -5.78 2.64
CA LEU A 205 1.29 -6.74 1.58
C LEU A 205 2.30 -6.16 0.59
N MET A 206 2.17 -4.89 0.20
CA MET A 206 3.13 -4.23 -0.68
C MET A 206 4.53 -4.20 -0.05
N LYS A 207 4.64 -3.82 1.23
CA LYS A 207 5.95 -3.74 1.91
C LYS A 207 6.60 -5.09 2.16
N SER A 208 5.82 -6.11 2.50
CA SER A 208 6.33 -7.47 2.53
C SER A 208 6.75 -7.97 1.15
N SER A 209 6.06 -7.53 0.08
CA SER A 209 6.40 -7.92 -1.30
C SER A 209 7.70 -7.26 -1.76
N GLU A 210 7.89 -5.98 -1.47
CA GLU A 210 9.15 -5.26 -1.73
C GLU A 210 10.33 -5.93 -0.99
N LEU A 211 10.14 -6.32 0.27
CA LEU A 211 11.16 -7.05 1.02
C LEU A 211 11.44 -8.44 0.40
N ALA A 212 10.40 -9.15 -0.02
CA ALA A 212 10.54 -10.45 -0.69
C ALA A 212 11.29 -10.33 -2.03
N GLU A 213 11.09 -9.24 -2.79
CA GLU A 213 11.88 -8.95 -4.00
C GLU A 213 13.34 -8.66 -3.68
N ALA A 214 13.60 -7.91 -2.61
CA ALA A 214 14.96 -7.60 -2.17
C ALA A 214 15.71 -8.83 -1.63
N THR A 215 14.99 -9.82 -1.08
CA THR A 215 15.58 -11.06 -0.54
C THR A 215 14.95 -12.33 -1.14
N PRO A 216 15.25 -12.66 -2.41
CA PRO A 216 14.58 -13.77 -3.13
C PRO A 216 14.68 -15.14 -2.45
N ASN A 217 15.75 -15.38 -1.69
CA ASN A 217 15.98 -16.64 -0.97
C ASN A 217 14.99 -16.88 0.18
N HIS A 218 14.36 -15.82 0.69
CA HIS A 218 13.37 -15.87 1.78
C HIS A 218 11.99 -15.37 1.34
N ALA A 219 11.82 -15.12 0.04
CA ALA A 219 10.61 -14.49 -0.50
C ALA A 219 9.35 -15.30 -0.18
N LYS A 220 9.44 -16.63 -0.20
CA LYS A 220 8.30 -17.50 0.07
C LYS A 220 7.87 -17.42 1.54
N GLU A 221 8.84 -17.48 2.45
CA GLU A 221 8.65 -17.39 3.90
C GLU A 221 8.08 -16.02 4.30
N ILE A 222 8.59 -14.93 3.71
CA ILE A 222 8.11 -13.56 3.96
C ILE A 222 6.67 -13.40 3.50
N ILE A 223 6.37 -13.79 2.26
CA ILE A 223 5.01 -13.67 1.72
C ILE A 223 4.05 -14.57 2.48
N HIS A 224 4.40 -15.83 2.72
CA HIS A 224 3.59 -16.75 3.52
C HIS A 224 3.29 -16.15 4.90
N GLY A 225 4.32 -15.80 5.65
CA GLY A 225 4.18 -15.22 6.98
C GLY A 225 3.26 -14.01 6.96
N THR A 226 3.39 -13.15 5.96
CA THR A 226 2.53 -11.96 5.80
C THR A 226 1.07 -12.32 5.56
N VAL A 227 0.78 -13.20 4.58
CA VAL A 227 -0.61 -13.53 4.24
C VAL A 227 -1.28 -14.26 5.41
N TYR A 228 -0.57 -15.14 6.11
CA TYR A 228 -1.07 -15.80 7.32
C TYR A 228 -1.25 -14.82 8.49
N GLY A 229 -0.31 -13.90 8.70
CA GLY A 229 -0.35 -12.94 9.80
C GLY A 229 -1.54 -11.97 9.69
N ILE A 230 -1.81 -11.48 8.47
CA ILE A 230 -3.00 -10.67 8.20
C ILE A 230 -4.27 -11.48 8.48
N ASN A 231 -4.34 -12.73 8.01
CA ASN A 231 -5.52 -13.57 8.21
C ASN A 231 -5.80 -13.80 9.70
N ASP A 232 -4.77 -14.12 10.49
CA ASP A 232 -4.89 -14.28 11.94
C ASP A 232 -5.37 -13.00 12.63
N ALA A 233 -4.88 -11.84 12.19
CA ALA A 233 -5.29 -10.55 12.73
C ALA A 233 -6.75 -10.24 12.41
N LEU A 234 -7.20 -10.52 11.18
CA LEU A 234 -8.61 -10.37 10.78
C LEU A 234 -9.53 -11.30 11.58
N ILE A 235 -9.17 -12.59 11.71
CA ILE A 235 -9.92 -13.54 12.54
C ILE A 235 -10.01 -13.04 13.98
N SER A 236 -8.90 -12.55 14.54
CA SER A 236 -8.84 -12.02 15.90
C SER A 236 -9.70 -10.77 16.08
N ALA A 237 -9.68 -9.85 15.11
CA ALA A 237 -10.52 -8.65 15.11
C ALA A 237 -12.01 -9.01 15.06
N VAL A 238 -12.41 -9.97 14.22
CA VAL A 238 -13.80 -10.43 14.16
C VAL A 238 -14.20 -11.15 15.46
N LYS A 239 -13.30 -11.95 16.06
CA LYS A 239 -13.53 -12.56 17.39
C LYS A 239 -13.77 -11.51 18.47
N GLN A 240 -12.96 -10.45 18.50
CA GLN A 240 -13.14 -9.36 19.46
C GLN A 240 -14.45 -8.59 19.23
N LEU A 241 -14.79 -8.30 17.97
CA LEU A 241 -16.07 -7.70 17.61
C LEU A 241 -17.24 -8.57 18.08
N LYS A 242 -17.19 -9.88 17.83
CA LYS A 242 -18.18 -10.86 18.30
C LYS A 242 -18.36 -10.79 19.82
N ASN A 243 -17.26 -10.73 20.57
CA ASN A 243 -17.30 -10.63 22.02
C ASN A 243 -17.91 -9.30 22.49
N ARG A 244 -17.54 -8.18 21.87
CA ARG A 244 -18.14 -6.86 22.18
C ARG A 244 -19.65 -6.87 21.93
N LEU A 245 -20.07 -7.46 20.82
CA LEU A 245 -21.48 -7.65 20.49
C LEU A 245 -22.24 -8.53 21.48
N HIS A 246 -21.55 -9.40 22.24
CA HIS A 246 -22.16 -10.22 23.28
C HIS A 246 -22.26 -9.52 24.65
N PHE A 247 -21.32 -8.64 24.98
CA PHE A 247 -21.11 -8.18 26.36
C PHE A 247 -21.20 -6.67 26.58
N ALA A 248 -21.36 -5.84 25.53
CA ALA A 248 -21.45 -4.38 25.70
C ALA A 248 -22.79 -3.94 26.34
N PRO A 249 -22.83 -2.92 27.21
CA PRO A 249 -24.07 -2.36 27.76
C PRO A 249 -25.00 -1.76 26.67
N GLU A 250 -26.31 -1.94 26.79
CA GLU A 250 -27.34 -1.50 25.82
C GLU A 250 -27.33 0.01 25.53
N GLU A 251 -26.85 0.83 26.47
CA GLU A 251 -26.88 2.29 26.40
C GLU A 251 -25.73 2.91 25.58
N GLN A 252 -24.66 2.15 25.29
CA GLN A 252 -23.46 2.65 24.60
C GLN A 252 -23.44 2.41 23.07
N GLU A 253 -24.22 1.45 22.55
CA GLU A 253 -24.11 1.03 21.13
C GLU A 253 -25.11 1.68 20.16
N ALA A 254 -26.23 2.24 20.64
CA ALA A 254 -27.35 2.62 19.77
C ALA A 254 -27.07 3.86 18.88
N GLY A 255 -26.06 4.67 19.20
CA GLY A 255 -25.73 5.90 18.45
C GLY A 255 -24.59 5.80 17.45
N TYR A 256 -23.70 4.81 17.60
CA TYR A 256 -22.35 4.84 17.00
C TYR A 256 -22.08 3.74 15.97
N VAL A 257 -22.97 2.74 15.86
CA VAL A 257 -22.71 1.54 15.04
C VAL A 257 -23.58 1.53 13.78
N ASN A 258 -22.95 1.65 12.60
CA ASN A 258 -23.61 1.38 11.32
C ASN A 258 -23.70 -0.14 11.08
N TRP A 259 -24.73 -0.76 11.66
CA TRP A 259 -24.97 -2.19 11.62
C TRP A 259 -25.03 -2.78 10.20
N ASN A 260 -25.60 -2.03 9.25
CA ASN A 260 -25.72 -2.47 7.86
C ASN A 260 -24.36 -2.54 7.17
N GLU A 261 -23.49 -1.56 7.43
CA GLU A 261 -22.13 -1.51 6.89
C GLU A 261 -21.24 -2.60 7.50
N MET A 262 -21.33 -2.82 8.82
CA MET A 262 -20.65 -3.91 9.50
C MET A 262 -21.04 -5.28 8.92
N ILE A 263 -22.34 -5.55 8.76
CA ILE A 263 -22.83 -6.82 8.21
C ILE A 263 -22.34 -7.01 6.76
N ARG A 264 -22.41 -5.95 5.94
CA ARG A 264 -21.94 -5.98 4.56
C ARG A 264 -20.44 -6.25 4.48
N MET A 265 -19.65 -5.66 5.37
CA MET A 265 -18.21 -5.90 5.45
C MET A 265 -17.86 -7.32 5.85
N LEU A 266 -18.45 -7.82 6.94
CA LEU A 266 -18.19 -9.18 7.43
C LEU A 266 -18.55 -10.21 6.35
N SER A 267 -19.64 -9.96 5.61
CA SER A 267 -20.15 -10.86 4.56
C SER A 267 -19.21 -10.99 3.35
N ARG A 268 -18.32 -10.01 3.15
CA ARG A 268 -17.37 -9.96 2.03
C ARG A 268 -15.92 -10.01 2.49
N SER A 269 -15.66 -10.35 3.75
CA SER A 269 -14.31 -10.27 4.34
C SER A 269 -13.30 -11.18 3.63
N ASP A 270 -13.71 -12.40 3.24
CA ASP A 270 -12.90 -13.34 2.46
C ASP A 270 -12.68 -12.87 1.02
N GLU A 271 -13.74 -12.39 0.36
CA GLU A 271 -13.66 -11.83 -1.00
C GLU A 271 -12.75 -10.59 -1.06
N LEU A 272 -12.94 -9.65 -0.14
CA LEU A 272 -12.16 -8.41 -0.05
C LEU A 272 -10.68 -8.75 0.13
N TYR A 273 -10.36 -9.70 0.99
CA TYR A 273 -8.97 -10.07 1.22
C TYR A 273 -8.34 -10.74 -0.01
N LYS A 274 -9.07 -11.62 -0.71
CA LYS A 274 -8.61 -12.18 -2.00
C LYS A 274 -8.42 -11.11 -3.09
N GLU A 275 -9.34 -10.15 -3.19
CA GLU A 275 -9.22 -9.02 -4.11
C GLU A 275 -7.95 -8.20 -3.84
N ILE A 276 -7.62 -7.98 -2.57
CA ILE A 276 -6.41 -7.25 -2.17
C ILE A 276 -5.15 -8.01 -2.58
N ILE A 277 -5.08 -9.32 -2.32
CA ILE A 277 -3.93 -10.14 -2.72
C ILE A 277 -3.75 -10.10 -4.24
N ASN A 278 -4.84 -10.23 -5.00
CA ASN A 278 -4.79 -10.17 -6.47
C ASN A 278 -4.33 -8.79 -6.98
N ASP A 279 -4.81 -7.70 -6.38
CA ASP A 279 -4.41 -6.35 -6.75
C ASP A 279 -2.92 -6.11 -6.47
N VAL A 280 -2.43 -6.51 -5.29
CA VAL A 280 -1.01 -6.42 -4.94
C VAL A 280 -0.16 -7.31 -5.86
N ALA A 281 -0.56 -8.56 -6.10
CA ALA A 281 0.16 -9.46 -7.00
C ALA A 281 0.27 -8.92 -8.43
N SER A 282 -0.73 -8.17 -8.91
CA SER A 282 -0.70 -7.54 -10.24
C SER A 282 0.31 -6.40 -10.38
N LYS A 283 0.75 -5.81 -9.25
CA LYS A 283 1.66 -4.67 -9.19
C LYS A 283 3.11 -5.06 -8.92
N ASN A 284 3.38 -6.33 -8.61
CA ASN A 284 4.71 -6.85 -8.29
C ASN A 284 5.33 -7.59 -9.49
N SER A 285 6.61 -7.94 -9.38
CA SER A 285 7.31 -8.76 -10.37
C SER A 285 6.61 -10.12 -10.59
N PRO A 286 6.80 -10.76 -11.76
CA PRO A 286 6.25 -12.10 -12.01
C PRO A 286 6.62 -13.12 -10.93
N PHE A 287 7.83 -13.02 -10.37
CA PHE A 287 8.29 -13.89 -9.30
C PHE A 287 7.44 -13.77 -8.02
N VAL A 288 7.26 -12.56 -7.50
CA VAL A 288 6.47 -12.34 -6.28
C VAL A 288 4.97 -12.53 -6.53
N LYS A 289 4.50 -12.16 -7.73
CA LYS A 289 3.13 -12.42 -8.17
C LYS A 289 2.78 -13.91 -8.07
N ASP A 290 3.64 -14.80 -8.58
CA ASP A 290 3.39 -16.24 -8.55
C ASP A 290 3.36 -16.78 -7.12
N ILE A 291 4.22 -16.26 -6.22
CA ILE A 291 4.22 -16.63 -4.80
C ILE A 291 2.92 -16.16 -4.12
N LEU A 292 2.51 -14.91 -4.30
CA LEU A 292 1.29 -14.35 -3.70
C LEU A 292 0.04 -15.11 -4.13
N LEU A 293 -0.11 -15.37 -5.44
CA LEU A 293 -1.26 -16.10 -5.97
C LEU A 293 -1.26 -17.56 -5.50
N GLY A 294 -0.10 -18.23 -5.51
CA GLY A 294 0.02 -19.57 -4.96
C GLY A 294 -0.32 -19.64 -3.47
N CYS A 295 0.02 -18.61 -2.71
CA CYS A 295 -0.32 -18.52 -1.29
C CYS A 295 -1.82 -18.33 -1.06
N ALA A 296 -2.48 -17.50 -1.86
CA ALA A 296 -3.93 -17.27 -1.80
C ALA A 296 -4.74 -18.55 -2.06
N ASP A 297 -4.24 -19.43 -2.94
CA ASP A 297 -4.85 -20.73 -3.24
C ASP A 297 -4.67 -21.73 -2.08
N VAL A 298 -3.50 -21.74 -1.43
CA VAL A 298 -3.18 -22.64 -0.30
C VAL A 298 -3.92 -22.23 0.99
N ILE A 299 -4.15 -20.93 1.22
CA ILE A 299 -4.85 -20.41 2.40
C ILE A 299 -6.38 -20.67 2.37
N GLY A 300 -6.90 -21.31 1.31
CA GLY A 300 -8.31 -21.62 1.12
C GLY A 300 -9.03 -22.17 2.37
N ASP A 301 -8.37 -23.02 3.17
CA ASP A 301 -8.94 -23.59 4.40
C ASP A 301 -9.02 -22.56 5.56
N GLN A 302 -8.09 -21.63 5.69
CA GLN A 302 -8.16 -20.60 6.72
C GLN A 302 -9.07 -19.42 6.33
N PHE A 303 -9.28 -19.18 5.03
CA PHE A 303 -10.40 -18.34 4.57
C PHE A 303 -11.74 -18.91 5.06
N ALA A 304 -11.87 -20.22 5.20
CA ALA A 304 -13.07 -20.84 5.76
C ALA A 304 -13.29 -20.47 7.23
N GLU A 305 -12.23 -20.34 8.05
CA GLU A 305 -12.36 -19.87 9.43
C GLU A 305 -12.81 -18.41 9.50
N LEU A 306 -12.17 -17.52 8.73
CA LEU A 306 -12.56 -16.11 8.65
C LEU A 306 -14.04 -15.99 8.23
N LYS A 307 -14.44 -16.73 7.19
CA LYS A 307 -15.83 -16.77 6.72
C LYS A 307 -16.80 -17.29 7.77
N ARG A 308 -16.43 -18.37 8.47
CA ARG A 308 -17.25 -18.95 9.54
C ARG A 308 -17.46 -17.94 10.67
N ILE A 309 -16.39 -17.34 11.18
CA ILE A 309 -16.49 -16.41 12.31
C ILE A 309 -17.20 -15.11 11.92
N SER A 310 -16.99 -14.62 10.70
CA SER A 310 -17.76 -13.49 10.14
C SER A 310 -19.25 -13.81 10.08
N THR A 311 -19.63 -15.00 9.62
CA THR A 311 -21.04 -15.44 9.55
C THR A 311 -21.67 -15.53 10.94
N GLU A 312 -20.98 -16.13 11.91
CA GLU A 312 -21.46 -16.19 13.30
C GLU A 312 -21.65 -14.79 13.91
N THR A 313 -20.72 -13.88 13.62
CA THR A 313 -20.76 -12.49 14.10
C THR A 313 -21.92 -11.71 13.48
N ILE A 314 -22.21 -11.92 12.19
CA ILE A 314 -23.36 -11.34 11.49
C ILE A 314 -24.68 -11.79 12.15
N GLU A 315 -24.81 -13.07 12.50
CA GLU A 315 -26.04 -13.56 13.14
C GLU A 315 -26.26 -12.95 14.52
N ILE A 316 -25.19 -12.70 15.27
CA ILE A 316 -25.26 -11.97 16.55
C ILE A 316 -25.66 -10.50 16.31
N ALA A 317 -25.02 -9.84 15.35
CA ALA A 317 -25.34 -8.46 14.97
C ALA A 317 -26.81 -8.29 14.56
N LYS A 318 -27.35 -9.20 13.73
CA LYS A 318 -28.76 -9.19 13.33
C LYS A 318 -29.71 -9.37 14.52
N LYS A 319 -29.40 -10.30 15.44
CA LYS A 319 -30.20 -10.50 16.66
C LYS A 319 -30.24 -9.23 17.50
N ARG A 320 -29.10 -8.58 17.70
CA ARG A 320 -28.98 -7.35 18.48
C ARG A 320 -29.71 -6.17 17.82
N LEU A 321 -29.56 -6.00 16.52
CA LEU A 321 -30.31 -5.01 15.74
C LEU A 321 -31.83 -5.22 15.87
N SER A 322 -32.31 -6.47 15.88
CA SER A 322 -33.72 -6.77 16.07
C SER A 322 -34.24 -6.41 17.47
N ILE A 323 -33.44 -6.62 18.51
CA ILE A 323 -33.77 -6.24 19.90
C ILE A 323 -33.87 -4.72 20.00
N LEU A 324 -32.85 -3.98 19.52
CA LEU A 324 -32.83 -2.52 19.51
C LEU A 324 -34.02 -1.94 18.72
N ALA A 325 -34.37 -2.53 17.58
CA ALA A 325 -35.52 -2.10 16.78
C ALA A 325 -36.84 -2.29 17.55
N LYS A 326 -37.01 -3.41 18.27
CA LYS A 326 -38.20 -3.66 19.10
C LYS A 326 -38.28 -2.67 20.26
N GLU A 327 -37.18 -2.39 20.94
CA GLU A 327 -37.12 -1.43 22.04
C GLU A 327 -37.42 0.00 21.58
N ALA A 328 -36.89 0.42 20.42
CA ALA A 328 -37.18 1.72 19.84
C ALA A 328 -38.67 1.87 19.49
N VAL A 329 -39.30 0.82 18.96
CA VAL A 329 -40.74 0.79 18.71
C VAL A 329 -41.53 0.88 20.01
N ILE A 330 -41.17 0.13 21.05
CA ILE A 330 -41.82 0.16 22.37
C ILE A 330 -41.72 1.56 22.98
N LYS A 331 -40.50 2.11 23.09
CA LYS A 331 -40.28 3.47 23.61
C LYS A 331 -41.04 4.52 22.81
N GLY A 332 -41.08 4.40 21.48
CA GLY A 332 -41.84 5.29 20.61
C GLY A 332 -43.37 5.19 20.82
N THR A 333 -43.88 3.99 21.06
CA THR A 333 -45.30 3.79 21.41
C THR A 333 -45.64 4.34 22.79
N GLU A 334 -44.79 4.14 23.80
CA GLU A 334 -44.95 4.70 25.14
C GLU A 334 -44.92 6.24 25.12
N LEU A 335 -43.98 6.84 24.38
CA LEU A 335 -43.91 8.30 24.20
C LEU A 335 -45.17 8.84 23.50
N LYS A 336 -45.65 8.14 22.46
CA LYS A 336 -46.89 8.51 21.77
C LYS A 336 -48.09 8.42 22.71
N GLU A 337 -48.17 7.40 23.55
CA GLU A 337 -49.24 7.23 24.53
C GLU A 337 -49.19 8.28 25.64
N GLN A 338 -47.99 8.63 26.12
CA GLN A 338 -47.76 9.73 27.06
C GLN A 338 -48.18 11.08 26.47
N LEU A 339 -47.74 11.40 25.26
CA LEU A 339 -48.13 12.63 24.54
C LEU A 339 -49.64 12.70 24.30
N THR A 340 -50.26 11.57 23.94
CA THR A 340 -51.72 11.48 23.73
C THR A 340 -52.49 11.68 25.04
N SER A 341 -52.01 11.08 26.14
CA SER A 341 -52.56 11.25 27.49
C SER A 341 -52.44 12.70 27.97
N GLU A 342 -51.29 13.33 27.72
CA GLU A 342 -51.04 14.71 28.11
C GLU A 342 -51.86 15.70 27.28
N ALA A 343 -51.96 15.49 25.96
CA ALA A 343 -52.86 16.25 25.09
C ALA A 343 -54.33 16.12 25.51
N ARG A 344 -54.78 14.93 25.94
CA ARG A 344 -56.13 14.70 26.46
C ARG A 344 -56.38 15.44 27.78
N LYS A 345 -55.40 15.45 28.69
CA LYS A 345 -55.45 16.23 29.94
C LYS A 345 -55.48 17.74 29.67
N LEU A 346 -54.69 18.23 28.72
CA LEU A 346 -54.68 19.64 28.30
C LEU A 346 -56.02 20.04 27.66
N GLY A 347 -56.59 19.19 26.81
CA GLY A 347 -57.91 19.39 26.22
C GLY A 347 -59.03 19.43 27.27
N GLN A 348 -59.01 18.55 28.28
CA GLN A 348 -59.96 18.59 29.38
C GLN A 348 -59.84 19.86 30.23
N LYS A 349 -58.61 20.32 30.51
CA LYS A 349 -58.38 21.59 31.23
C LYS A 349 -58.87 22.80 30.42
N ALA A 350 -58.61 22.84 29.11
CA ALA A 350 -59.08 23.90 28.23
C ALA A 350 -60.62 23.95 28.15
N TRP A 351 -61.27 22.79 28.03
CA TRP A 351 -62.73 22.67 28.05
C TRP A 351 -63.34 23.14 29.37
N LYS A 352 -62.77 22.71 30.51
CA LYS A 352 -63.23 23.13 31.84
C LYS A 352 -63.13 24.66 32.01
N LYS A 353 -62.02 25.24 31.57
CA LYS A 353 -61.81 26.69 31.60
C LYS A 353 -62.78 27.45 30.68
N ALA A 354 -63.12 26.88 29.52
CA ALA A 354 -64.14 27.44 28.62
C ALA A 354 -65.55 27.37 29.23
N LEU A 355 -65.87 26.29 29.94
CA LEU A 355 -67.13 26.13 30.67
C LEU A 355 -67.25 27.14 31.81
N ASP A 356 -66.20 27.30 32.61
CA ASP A 356 -66.14 28.28 33.71
C ASP A 356 -66.31 29.73 33.18
N MET A 357 -65.71 30.05 32.02
CA MET A 357 -65.89 31.34 31.36
C MET A 357 -67.33 31.54 30.83
N ALA A 358 -67.95 30.50 30.28
CA ALA A 358 -69.32 30.57 29.79
C ALA A 358 -70.34 30.74 30.93
N GLU A 359 -70.10 30.11 32.09
CA GLU A 359 -70.90 30.31 33.30
C GLU A 359 -70.72 31.71 33.89
N ALA A 360 -69.49 32.25 33.91
CA ALA A 360 -69.22 33.62 34.34
C ALA A 360 -69.92 34.67 33.44
N TYR A 361 -70.15 34.37 32.16
CA TYR A 361 -70.92 35.22 31.24
C TYR A 361 -72.43 35.15 31.47
N LYS A 362 -72.95 34.02 31.94
CA LYS A 362 -74.37 33.89 32.31
C LYS A 362 -74.74 34.64 33.60
N GLY A 363 -73.77 34.85 34.50
CA GLY A 363 -73.96 35.62 35.74
C GLY A 363 -73.89 37.15 35.60
N LYS A 364 -73.66 37.68 34.39
CA LYS A 364 -73.55 39.13 34.10
C LYS A 364 -74.69 39.68 33.23
N ARG A 365 -75.85 39.03 33.19
CA ARG A 365 -77.07 39.54 32.54
C ARG A 365 -78.14 39.90 33.54
#